data_AF-A0A6F8PWN5-F1
#
_entry.id   AF-A0A6F8PWN5-F1
#
_cell.length_a   1.000
_cell.length_b   1.000
_cell.length_c   1.000
_cell.angle_alpha   90.00
_cell.angle_beta   90.00
_cell.angle_gamma   90.00
#
_symmetry.space_group_name_H-M   'P 1'
#
loop_
_entity.id
_entity.type
_entity.pdbx_description
1 polymer ?
#
loop_
_entity_poly.entity_id
_entity_poly.type
_entity_poly.pdbx_seq_one_letter_code
_entity_poly.pdbx_strand_id
1 'polypeptide(L)'
;MSDKSSDSTKSPLQWIQLELIPLPHLSDEPRLLLWWNPENRELRGDGTEKIMAMVDLALADGKVENAGSVYEITDPLGVPSQLAVILAKVYWVVPEPVRAPHETPSDDDAPKPRLQ
;
A
#
# COMPACT_ATOMS: atom_id res chain seq x y z
N MET A 1 -31.42 16.51 -30.54
CA MET A 1 -30.48 17.45 -29.89
C MET A 1 -30.31 17.00 -28.45
N SER A 2 -29.08 16.57 -28.14
CA SER A 2 -28.47 16.41 -26.81
C SER A 2 -29.00 15.31 -25.89
N ASP A 3 -28.50 14.10 -26.10
CA ASP A 3 -28.26 13.10 -25.05
C ASP A 3 -27.26 13.65 -24.04
N LYS A 4 -27.65 13.67 -22.76
CA LYS A 4 -26.75 13.93 -21.62
C LYS A 4 -25.90 12.68 -21.41
N SER A 5 -24.69 12.67 -21.96
CA SER A 5 -23.68 11.70 -21.58
C SER A 5 -23.39 11.82 -20.09
N SER A 6 -23.67 10.74 -19.36
CA SER A 6 -23.31 10.54 -17.95
C SER A 6 -21.80 10.66 -17.80
N ASP A 7 -21.33 11.81 -17.31
CA ASP A 7 -19.96 11.98 -16.85
C ASP A 7 -19.83 11.21 -15.53
N SER A 8 -19.46 9.93 -15.64
CA SER A 8 -19.12 9.08 -14.50
C SER A 8 -17.89 9.68 -13.83
N THR A 9 -18.12 10.50 -12.82
CA THR A 9 -17.12 11.01 -11.88
C THR A 9 -16.29 9.84 -11.36
N LYS A 10 -15.11 9.63 -11.95
CA LYS A 10 -14.11 8.68 -11.48
C LYS A 10 -13.79 9.07 -10.04
N SER A 11 -14.30 8.31 -9.07
CA SER A 11 -13.95 8.52 -7.67
C SER A 11 -12.42 8.40 -7.55
N PRO A 12 -11.75 9.32 -6.82
CA PRO A 12 -10.31 9.21 -6.65
C PRO A 12 -9.96 7.84 -6.07
N LEU A 13 -8.91 7.21 -6.61
CA LEU A 13 -8.35 5.96 -6.10
C LEU A 13 -7.64 6.29 -4.77
N GLN A 14 -8.43 6.42 -3.70
CA GLN A 14 -7.97 6.78 -2.35
C GLN A 14 -7.30 5.60 -1.62
N TRP A 15 -7.46 4.39 -2.16
CA TRP A 15 -6.98 3.16 -1.57
C TRP A 15 -5.84 2.58 -2.38
N ILE A 16 -4.90 1.97 -1.68
CA ILE A 16 -3.76 1.28 -2.25
C ILE A 16 -3.78 -0.13 -1.68
N GLN A 17 -3.94 -1.13 -2.54
CA GLN A 17 -3.69 -2.52 -2.19
C GLN A 17 -2.17 -2.72 -2.08
N LEU A 18 -1.72 -3.35 -1.01
CA LEU A 18 -0.34 -3.69 -0.75
C LEU A 18 -0.23 -5.21 -0.65
N GLU A 19 0.34 -5.84 -1.67
CA GLU A 19 0.83 -7.22 -1.53
C GLU A 19 2.23 -7.16 -0.91
N LEU A 20 2.36 -7.77 0.26
CA LEU A 20 3.61 -7.84 1.03
C LEU A 20 4.20 -9.24 0.90
N ILE A 21 5.35 -9.33 0.23
CA ILE A 21 6.06 -10.58 -0.02
C ILE A 21 7.27 -10.62 0.91
N PRO A 22 7.42 -11.62 1.78
CA PRO A 22 8.51 -11.67 2.75
C PRO A 22 9.87 -11.73 2.05
N LEU A 23 10.87 -11.07 2.63
CA LEU A 23 12.23 -11.12 2.11
C LEU A 23 12.80 -12.54 2.20
N PRO A 24 13.71 -12.97 1.30
CA PRO A 24 14.14 -14.37 1.21
C PRO A 24 14.79 -14.94 2.46
N HIS A 25 15.38 -14.08 3.30
CA HIS A 25 16.03 -14.46 4.56
C HIS A 25 15.06 -14.56 5.74
N LEU A 26 13.78 -14.22 5.55
CA LEU A 26 12.70 -14.27 6.52
C LEU A 26 11.60 -15.23 6.03
N SER A 27 11.97 -16.44 5.63
CA SER A 27 11.08 -17.42 4.98
C SER A 27 9.88 -17.85 5.83
N ASP A 28 9.93 -17.66 7.14
CA ASP A 28 8.85 -18.01 8.07
C ASP A 28 7.76 -16.92 8.13
N GLU A 29 8.01 -15.75 7.53
CA GLU A 29 7.03 -14.67 7.50
C GLU A 29 5.97 -14.93 6.43
N PRO A 30 4.68 -14.77 6.74
CA PRO A 30 3.62 -14.98 5.76
C PRO A 30 3.60 -13.84 4.75
N ARG A 31 3.13 -14.15 3.52
CA ARG A 31 2.64 -13.12 2.61
C ARG A 31 1.41 -12.46 3.20
N LEU A 32 1.29 -11.15 3.07
CA LEU A 32 0.15 -10.38 3.56
C LEU A 32 -0.47 -9.58 2.43
N LEU A 33 -1.78 -9.41 2.48
CA LEU A 33 -2.52 -8.51 1.60
C LEU A 33 -3.23 -7.47 2.46
N LEU A 34 -2.98 -6.19 2.17
CA LEU A 34 -3.50 -5.07 2.93
C LEU A 34 -4.10 -4.02 2.00
N TRP A 35 -4.96 -3.19 2.54
CA TRP A 35 -5.46 -1.98 1.90
C TRP A 35 -5.15 -0.79 2.77
N TRP A 36 -4.46 0.17 2.19
CA TRP A 36 -4.00 1.37 2.86
C TRP A 36 -4.65 2.61 2.24
N ASN A 37 -5.17 3.48 3.09
CA ASN A 37 -5.64 4.81 2.72
C ASN A 37 -4.77 5.87 3.41
N PRO A 38 -3.89 6.56 2.67
CA PRO A 38 -3.01 7.59 3.25
C PRO A 38 -3.77 8.82 3.77
N GLU A 39 -4.88 9.20 3.12
CA GLU A 39 -5.66 10.38 3.52
C GLU A 39 -6.32 10.19 4.89
N ASN A 40 -6.83 8.99 5.14
CA ASN A 40 -7.50 8.64 6.38
C ASN A 40 -6.58 7.99 7.42
N ARG A 41 -5.29 7.78 7.09
CA ARG A 41 -4.32 7.02 7.89
C ARG A 41 -4.84 5.64 8.30
N GLU A 42 -5.45 4.94 7.35
CA GLU A 42 -6.20 3.72 7.61
C GLU A 42 -5.56 2.50 6.95
N LEU A 43 -5.45 1.39 7.69
CA LEU A 43 -5.01 0.09 7.20
C LEU A 43 -6.07 -0.97 7.46
N ARG A 44 -6.35 -1.81 6.47
CA ARG A 44 -7.29 -2.95 6.56
C ARG A 44 -6.68 -4.22 5.97
N GLY A 45 -7.12 -5.38 6.44
CA GLY A 45 -6.70 -6.69 5.95
C GLY A 45 -6.05 -7.57 7.02
N ASP A 46 -5.64 -8.77 6.62
CA ASP A 46 -5.25 -9.84 7.54
C ASP A 46 -3.94 -9.58 8.29
N GLY A 47 -3.11 -8.65 7.79
CA GLY A 47 -1.83 -8.27 8.39
C GLY A 47 -1.85 -6.96 9.19
N THR A 48 -3.01 -6.30 9.32
CA THR A 48 -3.07 -4.93 9.87
C THR A 48 -2.45 -4.84 11.25
N GLU A 49 -2.78 -5.74 12.18
CA GLU A 49 -2.25 -5.70 13.55
C GLU A 49 -0.72 -5.77 13.58
N LYS A 50 -0.14 -6.67 12.77
CA LYS A 50 1.32 -6.82 12.66
C LYS A 50 1.96 -5.57 12.10
N ILE A 51 1.42 -5.01 11.01
CA ILE A 51 1.98 -3.81 10.40
C ILE A 51 1.84 -2.59 11.30
N MET A 52 0.71 -2.46 12.00
CA MET A 52 0.52 -1.40 12.99
C MET A 52 1.55 -1.51 14.12
N ALA A 53 1.86 -2.71 14.62
CA ALA A 53 2.92 -2.88 15.61
C ALA A 53 4.31 -2.45 15.08
N MET A 54 4.62 -2.71 13.81
CA MET A 54 5.86 -2.22 13.18
C MET A 54 5.89 -0.70 13.07
N VAL A 55 4.75 -0.08 12.73
CA VAL A 55 4.57 1.37 12.66
C VAL A 55 4.75 2.00 14.04
N ASP A 56 4.13 1.44 15.08
CA ASP A 56 4.24 1.91 16.46
C ASP A 56 5.68 1.86 16.97
N LEU A 57 6.41 0.77 16.67
CA LEU A 57 7.82 0.65 17.01
C LEU A 57 8.68 1.70 16.30
N ALA A 58 8.42 1.96 15.02
CA ALA A 58 9.15 2.97 14.26
C ALA A 58 8.85 4.40 14.73
N LEU A 59 7.60 4.68 15.12
CA LEU A 59 7.20 5.94 15.73
C LEU A 59 7.84 6.16 17.10
N ALA A 60 7.92 5.11 17.93
CA ALA A 60 8.56 5.18 19.24
C ALA A 60 10.07 5.43 19.14
N ASP A 61 10.75 4.87 18.14
CA ASP A 61 12.17 5.14 17.88
C ASP A 61 12.38 6.51 17.20
N GLY A 62 11.35 7.03 16.51
CA GLY A 62 11.37 8.30 15.77
C GLY A 62 12.21 8.25 14.49
N LYS A 63 12.82 7.10 14.17
CA LYS A 63 13.65 6.91 12.99
C LYS A 63 13.66 5.45 12.53
N VAL A 64 14.07 5.26 11.28
CA VAL A 64 14.31 3.95 10.69
C VAL A 64 15.62 3.98 9.90
N GLU A 65 16.51 3.03 10.18
CA GLU A 65 17.69 2.80 9.35
C GLU A 65 17.39 1.78 8.25
N ASN A 66 17.71 2.12 7.00
CA ASN A 66 17.60 1.23 5.85
C ASN A 66 18.71 1.53 4.83
N ALA A 67 19.41 0.49 4.37
CA ALA A 67 20.51 0.56 3.39
C ALA A 67 21.58 1.63 3.73
N GLY A 68 21.90 1.83 5.01
CA GLY A 68 22.88 2.83 5.46
C GLY A 68 22.37 4.28 5.52
N SER A 69 21.09 4.51 5.21
CA SER A 69 20.42 5.81 5.39
C SER A 69 19.53 5.80 6.63
N VAL A 70 19.44 6.94 7.31
CA VAL A 70 18.52 7.15 8.43
C VAL A 70 17.34 7.98 7.94
N TYR A 71 16.14 7.49 8.16
CA TYR A 71 14.89 8.15 7.81
C TYR A 71 14.18 8.59 9.09
N GLU A 72 13.74 9.84 9.16
CA GLU A 72 12.90 10.33 10.24
C GLU A 72 11.47 9.81 10.08
N ILE A 73 10.88 9.34 11.19
CA ILE A 73 9.56 8.73 11.22
C ILE A 73 8.63 9.58 12.09
N THR A 74 7.59 10.15 11.48
CA THR A 74 6.68 11.11 12.12
C THR A 74 5.21 10.86 11.81
N ASP A 75 4.87 10.42 10.60
CA ASP A 75 3.51 10.05 10.19
C ASP A 75 3.55 8.94 9.13
N PRO A 76 3.93 7.69 9.49
CA PRO A 76 4.05 6.61 8.52
C PRO A 76 2.79 6.38 7.69
N LEU A 77 1.63 6.45 8.32
CA LEU A 77 0.36 6.18 7.63
C LEU A 77 -0.08 7.31 6.72
N GLY A 78 0.41 8.55 6.91
CA GLY A 78 0.17 9.68 6.01
C GLY A 78 1.29 9.92 4.98
N VAL A 79 2.51 9.44 5.23
CA VAL A 79 3.70 9.68 4.40
C VAL A 79 4.14 8.36 3.73
N PRO A 80 3.89 8.17 2.42
CA PRO A 80 4.16 6.90 1.73
C PRO A 80 5.58 6.38 1.85
N SER A 81 6.58 7.26 1.78
CA SER A 81 7.99 6.88 1.91
C SER A 81 8.34 6.35 3.30
N GLN A 82 7.68 6.84 4.35
CA GLN A 82 7.89 6.36 5.71
C GLN A 82 7.28 4.97 5.92
N LEU A 83 6.05 4.73 5.46
CA LEU A 83 5.49 3.37 5.49
C LEU A 83 6.33 2.40 4.67
N ALA A 84 6.73 2.80 3.45
CA ALA A 84 7.55 1.96 2.58
C ALA A 84 8.88 1.57 3.23
N VAL A 85 9.58 2.50 3.91
CA VAL A 85 10.86 2.18 4.55
C VAL A 85 10.70 1.24 5.76
N ILE A 86 9.59 1.36 6.50
CA ILE A 86 9.26 0.45 7.60
C ILE A 86 9.00 -0.96 7.06
N LEU A 87 8.16 -1.08 6.03
CA LEU A 87 7.80 -2.36 5.42
C LEU A 87 9.00 -3.04 4.74
N ALA A 88 9.87 -2.26 4.09
CA ALA A 88 11.04 -2.74 3.36
C ALA A 88 12.07 -3.49 4.23
N LYS A 89 11.97 -3.40 5.57
CA LYS A 89 12.79 -4.21 6.48
C LYS A 89 12.45 -5.70 6.44
N VAL A 90 11.21 -6.03 6.08
CA VAL A 90 10.67 -7.39 6.20
C VAL A 90 10.07 -7.88 4.89
N TYR A 91 9.59 -6.96 4.05
CA TYR A 91 8.80 -7.28 2.86
C TYR A 91 9.29 -6.54 1.61
N TRP A 92 9.21 -7.21 0.46
CA TRP A 92 8.99 -6.54 -0.80
C TRP A 92 7.53 -6.08 -0.88
N VAL A 93 7.33 -4.81 -1.26
CA VAL A 93 6.02 -4.18 -1.32
C VAL A 93 5.61 -4.02 -2.78
N VAL A 94 4.45 -4.56 -3.14
CA VAL A 94 3.83 -4.37 -4.46
C VAL A 94 2.56 -3.52 -4.28
N PRO A 95 2.61 -2.22 -4.59
CA PRO A 95 1.47 -1.32 -4.45
C PRO A 95 0.60 -1.28 -5.71
N GLU A 96 -0.72 -1.31 -5.53
CA GLU A 96 -1.69 -1.20 -6.62
C GLU A 96 -2.86 -0.28 -6.21
N PRO A 97 -3.15 0.80 -6.96
CA PRO A 97 -4.29 1.67 -6.70
C PRO A 97 -5.63 0.94 -6.88
N VAL A 98 -6.54 1.08 -5.91
CA VAL A 98 -7.90 0.50 -5.94
C VAL A 98 -8.93 1.52 -5.49
N ARG A 99 -10.22 1.35 -5.84
CA ARG A 99 -11.26 2.33 -5.43
C ARG A 99 -11.75 2.08 -4.02
N ALA A 100 -11.74 0.83 -3.57
CA ALA A 100 -12.14 0.44 -2.23
C ALA A 100 -11.34 -0.79 -1.73
N PRO A 101 -11.30 -1.03 -0.40
CA PRO A 101 -10.77 -2.28 0.15
C PRO A 101 -11.50 -3.49 -0.43
N HIS A 102 -10.76 -4.57 -0.68
CA HIS A 102 -11.27 -5.82 -1.24
C HIS A 102 -11.86 -5.73 -2.65
N GLU A 103 -11.76 -4.59 -3.34
CA GLU A 103 -11.95 -4.58 -4.79
C GLU A 103 -10.73 -5.19 -5.46
N THR A 104 -10.97 -6.17 -6.33
CA THR A 104 -9.97 -6.57 -7.31
C THR A 104 -9.74 -5.42 -8.29
N PRO A 105 -8.48 -5.14 -8.67
CA PRO A 105 -8.19 -4.19 -9.74
C PRO A 105 -9.05 -4.56 -10.94
N SER A 106 -9.87 -3.63 -11.42
CA SER A 106 -10.70 -3.91 -12.59
C SER A 106 -9.77 -4.10 -13.79
N ASP A 107 -9.83 -5.27 -14.43
CA ASP A 107 -9.06 -5.65 -15.64
C ASP A 107 -9.23 -4.65 -16.82
N ASP A 108 -10.14 -3.69 -16.71
CA ASP A 108 -10.44 -2.69 -17.75
C ASP A 108 -9.29 -1.70 -18.05
N ASP A 109 -8.27 -1.59 -17.19
CA ASP A 109 -7.06 -0.78 -17.45
C ASP A 109 -5.82 -1.62 -17.82
N ALA A 110 -5.95 -2.94 -17.97
CA ALA A 110 -4.88 -3.76 -18.53
C ALA A 110 -4.65 -3.34 -20.00
N PRO A 111 -3.41 -2.98 -20.42
CA PRO A 111 -3.14 -2.69 -21.81
C PRO A 111 -3.49 -3.93 -22.63
N LYS A 112 -4.52 -3.81 -23.50
CA LYS A 112 -4.92 -4.89 -24.42
C LYS A 112 -3.66 -5.47 -25.06
N PRO A 113 -3.45 -6.80 -25.03
CA PRO A 113 -2.35 -7.39 -25.76
C PRO A 113 -2.48 -6.96 -27.21
N ARG A 114 -1.47 -6.27 -27.74
CA ARG A 114 -1.36 -6.04 -29.18
C ARG A 114 -1.26 -7.42 -29.83
N LEU A 115 -2.39 -7.92 -30.32
CA LEU A 115 -2.40 -9.04 -31.27
C LEU A 115 -1.50 -8.64 -32.45
N GLN A 116 -0.55 -9.53 -32.74
CA GLN A 116 0.42 -9.42 -33.83
C GLN A 116 -0.27 -9.34 -35.20
#